data_AF-A0ABD3QVK0-F1
#
_entry.id   AF-A0ABD3QVK0-F1
#
_cell.length_a   1.000
_cell.length_b   1.000
_cell.length_c   1.000
_cell.angle_alpha   90.00
_cell.angle_beta   90.00
_cell.angle_gamma   90.00
#
_symmetry.space_group_name_H-M   'P 1'
#
loop_
_entity.id
_entity.type
_entity.pdbx_description
1 polymer ?
#
loop_
_entity_poly.entity_id
_entity_poly.type
_entity_poly.pdbx_seq_one_letter_code
_entity_poly.pdbx_strand_id
1 'polypeptide(L)'
;MKVLSIFTTAALLSMIGVSTAKDAVEPYVYGKDPKKDAEYDISMGMAGIQKAAQDPKLLAQLFQDMQDPELMAEAKKMMESPEWKKKMKELTNDKSFKSNIENVKKTLEDPDQAAKMQAKMEHMMKVGQGAIRAEAKDTMSEAMQAMADPEVMAEAARMMRDPQFQQQLSQMAKDPSFKKYVSAMQDMMQDPTTKAQMEQMASSFRSAVEL
;
A
#
# COMPACT_ATOMS: atom_id res chain seq x y z
N MET A 1 14.16 58.35 -38.16
CA MET A 1 13.02 57.48 -38.52
C MET A 1 13.48 56.56 -39.64
N LYS A 2 13.77 55.29 -39.31
CA LYS A 2 14.40 54.31 -40.23
C LYS A 2 13.60 52.99 -40.20
N VAL A 3 13.02 52.69 -41.36
CA VAL A 3 12.88 51.40 -42.06
C VAL A 3 12.84 50.11 -41.21
N LEU A 4 11.67 49.46 -41.19
CA LEU A 4 11.49 48.06 -40.78
C LEU A 4 12.14 47.14 -41.83
N SER A 5 13.20 46.43 -41.44
CA SER A 5 13.83 45.38 -42.26
C SER A 5 13.37 44.03 -41.75
N ILE A 6 12.61 43.32 -42.58
CA ILE A 6 12.24 41.91 -42.41
C ILE A 6 13.50 41.08 -42.69
N PHE A 7 14.00 40.36 -41.69
CA PHE A 7 15.00 39.32 -41.89
C PHE A 7 14.45 37.97 -41.43
N THR A 8 14.24 37.13 -42.42
CA THR A 8 14.15 35.68 -42.39
C THR A 8 15.38 35.06 -41.70
N THR A 9 15.17 34.20 -40.70
CA THR A 9 16.25 33.34 -40.19
C THR A 9 15.72 31.92 -39.93
N ALA A 10 16.02 31.09 -40.91
CA ALA A 10 16.34 29.66 -40.89
C ALA A 10 15.88 28.81 -39.69
N ALA A 11 15.01 27.85 -40.01
CA ALA A 11 14.86 26.59 -39.30
C ALA A 11 16.21 25.84 -39.26
N LEU A 12 16.80 25.71 -38.07
CA LEU A 12 17.91 24.81 -37.81
C LEU A 12 17.34 23.51 -37.24
N LEU A 13 17.04 22.58 -38.15
CA LEU A 13 16.91 21.16 -37.88
C LEU A 13 18.26 20.67 -37.35
N SER A 14 18.44 20.66 -36.03
CA SER A 14 19.52 19.90 -35.40
C SER A 14 19.10 18.44 -35.39
N MET A 15 19.58 17.70 -36.40
CA MET A 15 19.71 16.24 -36.32
C MET A 15 20.50 15.89 -35.06
N ILE A 16 19.81 15.45 -34.01
CA ILE A 16 20.45 14.65 -32.97
C ILE A 16 20.77 13.32 -33.63
N GLY A 17 22.05 13.17 -33.97
CA GLY A 17 22.62 11.90 -34.37
C GLY A 17 22.40 10.87 -33.27
N VAL A 18 21.41 10.00 -33.46
CA VAL A 18 21.33 8.72 -32.77
C VAL A 18 22.44 7.86 -33.35
N SER A 19 23.64 7.98 -32.77
CA SER A 19 24.68 6.99 -32.90
C SER A 19 24.13 5.69 -32.31
N THR A 20 23.69 4.80 -33.20
CA THR A 20 23.34 3.42 -32.93
C THR A 20 24.58 2.67 -32.48
N ALA A 21 24.92 2.78 -31.20
CA ALA A 21 25.75 1.80 -30.52
C ALA A 21 24.89 0.54 -30.32
N LYS A 22 25.23 -0.49 -31.09
CA LYS A 22 24.68 -1.84 -31.00
C LYS A 22 25.16 -2.52 -29.71
N ASP A 23 24.66 -2.07 -28.57
CA ASP A 23 24.52 -2.94 -27.41
C ASP A 23 23.02 -3.11 -27.24
N ALA A 24 22.50 -4.18 -27.86
CA ALA A 24 21.16 -4.65 -27.56
C ALA A 24 21.14 -5.01 -26.08
N VAL A 25 20.67 -4.08 -25.25
CA VAL A 25 20.33 -4.35 -23.86
C VAL A 25 19.17 -5.32 -23.92
N GLU A 26 19.48 -6.62 -23.90
CA GLU A 26 18.45 -7.64 -23.76
C GLU A 26 17.59 -7.29 -22.55
N PRO A 27 16.25 -7.32 -22.68
CA PRO A 27 15.37 -7.03 -21.55
C PRO A 27 15.74 -7.96 -20.40
N TYR A 28 15.91 -7.38 -19.22
CA TYR A 28 16.26 -8.14 -18.03
C TYR A 28 15.26 -9.28 -17.81
N VAL A 29 15.73 -10.53 -17.75
CA VAL A 29 14.89 -11.71 -17.51
C VAL A 29 15.12 -12.19 -16.09
N TYR A 30 14.08 -12.07 -15.26
CA TYR A 30 14.09 -12.49 -13.87
C TYR A 30 14.39 -14.00 -13.74
N GLY A 31 15.24 -14.39 -12.79
CA GLY A 31 15.60 -15.78 -12.47
C GLY A 31 16.85 -16.33 -13.17
N LYS A 32 17.52 -15.56 -14.03
CA LYS A 32 18.77 -15.98 -14.69
C LYS A 32 20.03 -15.59 -13.92
N ASP A 33 19.97 -14.54 -13.11
CA ASP A 33 21.10 -14.03 -12.34
C ASP A 33 20.58 -13.56 -10.97
N PRO A 34 20.78 -14.38 -9.91
CA PRO A 34 20.28 -14.08 -8.57
C PRO A 34 20.70 -12.70 -8.07
N LYS A 35 21.89 -12.25 -8.46
CA LYS A 35 22.39 -10.95 -8.05
C LYS A 35 21.59 -9.84 -8.73
N LYS A 36 21.36 -9.93 -10.04
CA LYS A 36 20.55 -8.93 -10.76
C LYS A 36 19.08 -8.99 -10.34
N ASP A 37 18.58 -10.15 -9.93
CA ASP A 37 17.22 -10.30 -9.41
C ASP A 37 17.08 -9.49 -8.13
N ALA A 38 18.04 -9.63 -7.21
CA ALA A 38 18.07 -8.80 -6.02
C ALA A 38 18.23 -7.32 -6.32
N GLU A 39 19.05 -6.90 -7.29
CA GLU A 39 19.13 -5.47 -7.65
C GLU A 39 17.77 -4.94 -8.18
N TYR A 40 17.08 -5.76 -8.97
CA TYR A 40 15.78 -5.45 -9.53
C TYR A 40 14.71 -5.36 -8.42
N ASP A 41 14.64 -6.34 -7.53
CA ASP A 41 13.69 -6.35 -6.41
C ASP A 41 13.90 -5.18 -5.46
N ILE A 42 15.15 -4.85 -5.16
CA ILE A 42 15.51 -3.67 -4.35
C ILE A 42 15.04 -2.39 -5.04
N SER A 43 15.28 -2.26 -6.34
CA SER A 43 14.86 -1.08 -7.10
C SER A 43 13.34 -0.94 -7.13
N MET A 44 12.61 -2.05 -7.29
CA MET A 44 11.16 -2.08 -7.28
C MET A 44 10.60 -1.74 -5.91
N GLY A 45 11.18 -2.30 -4.84
CA GLY A 45 10.81 -1.99 -3.46
C GLY A 45 11.00 -0.51 -3.14
N MET A 46 12.14 0.08 -3.53
CA MET A 46 12.41 1.51 -3.34
C MET A 46 11.45 2.40 -4.14
N ALA A 47 11.13 2.03 -5.39
CA ALA A 47 10.12 2.73 -6.18
C ALA A 47 8.72 2.64 -5.56
N GLY A 48 8.36 1.47 -5.00
CA GLY A 48 7.13 1.27 -4.24
C GLY A 48 7.04 2.17 -3.01
N ILE A 49 8.12 2.25 -2.22
CA ILE A 49 8.21 3.15 -1.05
C ILE A 49 8.10 4.61 -1.49
N GLN A 50 8.78 5.01 -2.57
CA GLN A 50 8.72 6.38 -3.07
C GLN A 50 7.31 6.74 -3.54
N LYS A 51 6.61 5.81 -4.20
CA LYS A 51 5.21 5.99 -4.61
C LYS A 51 4.29 6.06 -3.38
N ALA A 52 4.49 5.19 -2.40
CA ALA A 52 3.74 5.23 -1.15
C ALA A 52 3.94 6.56 -0.41
N ALA A 53 5.17 7.10 -0.37
CA ALA A 53 5.45 8.40 0.24
C ALA A 53 4.75 9.60 -0.44
N GLN A 54 4.28 9.44 -1.68
CA GLN A 54 3.53 10.46 -2.41
C GLN A 54 2.01 10.30 -2.27
N ASP A 55 1.53 9.11 -1.90
CA ASP A 55 0.12 8.79 -1.77
C ASP A 55 -0.21 8.49 -0.29
N PRO A 56 -0.96 9.37 0.40
CA PRO A 56 -1.34 9.18 1.80
C PRO A 56 -2.00 7.82 2.08
N LYS A 57 -2.79 7.29 1.15
CA LYS A 57 -3.49 6.01 1.30
C LYS A 57 -2.50 4.85 1.25
N LEU A 58 -1.62 4.84 0.25
CA LEU A 58 -0.56 3.82 0.13
C LEU A 58 0.43 3.91 1.29
N LEU A 59 0.76 5.11 1.76
CA LEU A 59 1.61 5.29 2.94
C LEU A 59 0.96 4.68 4.19
N ALA A 60 -0.32 4.98 4.42
CA ALA A 60 -1.06 4.45 5.56
C ALA A 60 -1.17 2.92 5.49
N GLN A 61 -1.45 2.37 4.31
CA GLN A 61 -1.48 0.92 4.09
C GLN A 61 -0.12 0.29 4.37
N LEU A 62 0.97 0.83 3.80
CA LEU A 62 2.33 0.35 4.04
C LEU A 62 2.69 0.37 5.54
N PHE A 63 2.27 1.41 6.27
CA PHE A 63 2.48 1.51 7.71
C PHE A 63 1.67 0.48 8.51
N GLN A 64 0.48 0.10 8.04
CA GLN A 64 -0.29 -0.98 8.64
C GLN A 64 0.35 -2.34 8.34
N ASP A 65 0.76 -2.57 7.10
CA ASP A 65 1.43 -3.81 6.67
C ASP A 65 2.74 -4.02 7.45
N MET A 66 3.51 -2.94 7.71
CA MET A 66 4.71 -3.02 8.54
C MET A 66 4.44 -3.30 10.03
N GLN A 67 3.23 -3.07 10.53
CA GLN A 67 2.86 -3.45 11.90
C GLN A 67 2.57 -4.95 12.04
N ASP A 68 2.37 -5.65 10.91
CA ASP A 68 2.23 -7.10 10.93
C ASP A 68 3.60 -7.75 11.27
N PRO A 69 3.69 -8.49 12.39
CA PRO A 69 4.95 -9.10 12.83
C PRO A 69 5.51 -10.12 11.85
N GLU A 70 4.67 -10.77 11.03
CA GLU A 70 5.14 -11.75 10.04
C GLU A 70 5.81 -11.05 8.86
N LEU A 71 5.15 -10.02 8.31
CA LEU A 71 5.73 -9.14 7.29
C LEU A 71 7.00 -8.46 7.78
N MET A 72 7.02 -7.99 9.02
CA MET A 72 8.21 -7.35 9.61
C MET A 72 9.36 -8.35 9.77
N ALA A 73 9.07 -9.61 10.13
CA ALA A 73 10.07 -10.67 10.24
C ALA A 73 10.65 -11.04 8.86
N GLU A 74 9.81 -11.12 7.82
CA GLU A 74 10.26 -11.37 6.46
C GLU A 74 11.07 -10.21 5.88
N ALA A 75 10.58 -8.97 6.05
CA ALA A 75 11.31 -7.77 5.66
C ALA A 75 12.68 -7.70 6.37
N LYS A 76 12.73 -8.03 7.67
CA LYS A 76 13.99 -8.10 8.42
C LYS A 76 14.92 -9.16 7.86
N LYS A 77 14.41 -10.34 7.50
CA LYS A 77 15.20 -11.40 6.86
C LYS A 77 15.77 -10.94 5.52
N MET A 78 14.99 -10.21 4.71
CA MET A 78 15.48 -9.61 3.46
C MET A 78 16.56 -8.55 3.73
N MET A 79 16.35 -7.66 4.70
CA MET A 79 17.34 -6.65 5.10
C MET A 79 18.62 -7.24 5.69
N GLU A 80 18.53 -8.42 6.30
CA GLU A 80 19.69 -9.13 6.85
C GLU A 80 20.45 -9.93 5.78
N SER A 81 19.89 -10.09 4.58
CA SER A 81 20.51 -10.83 3.49
C SER A 81 21.88 -10.22 3.11
N PRO A 82 22.87 -11.06 2.74
CA PRO A 82 24.19 -10.57 2.33
C PRO A 82 24.14 -9.61 1.14
N GLU A 83 23.21 -9.84 0.20
CA GLU A 83 23.07 -9.03 -1.00
C GLU A 83 22.50 -7.65 -0.67
N TRP A 84 21.46 -7.57 0.17
CA TRP A 84 20.96 -6.31 0.68
C TRP A 84 22.04 -5.54 1.44
N LYS A 85 22.74 -6.21 2.37
CA LYS A 85 23.86 -5.58 3.12
C LYS A 85 24.95 -5.06 2.19
N LYS A 86 25.29 -5.81 1.14
CA LYS A 86 26.28 -5.39 0.14
C LYS A 86 25.80 -4.18 -0.63
N LYS A 87 24.57 -4.20 -1.17
CA LYS A 87 23.97 -3.06 -1.87
C LYS A 87 23.87 -1.84 -0.97
N MET A 88 23.40 -1.99 0.26
CA MET A 88 23.35 -0.90 1.23
C MET A 88 24.74 -0.36 1.57
N LYS A 89 25.77 -1.21 1.63
CA LYS A 89 27.14 -0.75 1.84
C LYS A 89 27.69 0.01 0.62
N GLU A 90 27.40 -0.45 -0.60
CA GLU A 90 27.74 0.26 -1.84
C GLU A 90 27.04 1.62 -1.89
N LEU A 91 25.74 1.64 -1.60
CA LEU A 91 24.90 2.83 -1.59
C LEU A 91 25.30 3.80 -0.47
N THR A 92 25.63 3.30 0.72
CA THR A 92 26.18 4.11 1.83
C THR A 92 27.56 4.67 1.52
N ASN A 93 28.34 4.02 0.67
CA ASN A 93 29.64 4.52 0.22
C ASN A 93 29.54 5.53 -0.92
N ASP A 94 28.39 5.61 -1.60
CA ASP A 94 28.14 6.58 -2.64
C ASP A 94 28.16 8.02 -2.08
N LYS A 95 28.87 8.92 -2.75
CA LYS A 95 29.04 10.31 -2.29
C LYS A 95 27.72 11.07 -2.31
N SER A 96 26.86 10.84 -3.30
CA SER A 96 25.57 11.52 -3.40
C SER A 96 24.65 11.07 -2.27
N PHE A 97 24.65 9.78 -1.95
CA PHE A 97 23.89 9.25 -0.83
C PHE A 97 24.41 9.76 0.52
N LYS A 98 25.73 9.78 0.75
CA LYS A 98 26.31 10.36 1.98
C LYS A 98 25.90 11.81 2.16
N SER A 99 26.01 12.62 1.10
CA SER A 99 25.61 14.03 1.14
C SER A 99 24.12 14.19 1.43
N ASN A 100 23.26 13.36 0.81
CA ASN A 100 21.83 13.36 1.06
C ASN A 100 21.50 12.96 2.50
N ILE A 101 22.15 11.92 3.04
CA ILE A 101 21.99 11.49 4.43
C ILE A 101 22.44 12.58 5.40
N GLU A 102 23.56 13.25 5.15
CA GLU A 102 24.01 14.39 5.98
C GLU A 102 23.01 15.54 5.95
N ASN A 103 22.43 15.85 4.78
CA ASN A 103 21.41 16.89 4.66
C ASN A 103 20.11 16.50 5.38
N VAL A 104 19.67 15.25 5.23
CA VAL A 104 18.51 14.71 5.96
C VAL A 104 18.78 14.74 7.46
N LYS A 105 19.98 14.34 7.90
CA LYS A 105 20.38 14.37 9.31
C LYS A 105 20.36 15.79 9.86
N LYS A 106 20.93 16.78 9.16
CA LYS A 106 20.86 18.19 9.56
C LYS A 106 19.42 18.70 9.64
N THR A 107 18.57 18.27 8.71
CA THR A 107 17.14 18.61 8.70
C THR A 107 16.39 17.95 9.87
N LEU A 108 16.82 16.76 10.31
CA LEU A 108 16.26 16.06 11.47
C LEU A 108 16.79 16.60 12.81
N GLU A 109 18.03 17.10 12.84
CA GLU A 109 18.64 17.74 14.00
C GLU A 109 18.08 19.15 14.25
N ASP A 110 17.51 19.78 13.22
CA ASP A 110 16.73 21.00 13.36
C ASP A 110 15.33 20.66 13.92
N PRO A 111 15.01 21.03 15.18
CA PRO A 111 13.76 20.68 15.82
C PRO A 111 12.53 21.25 15.10
N ASP A 112 12.65 22.39 14.42
CA ASP A 112 11.52 22.99 13.68
C ASP A 112 11.22 22.20 12.40
N GLN A 113 12.27 21.73 11.72
CA GLN A 113 12.13 20.91 10.52
C GLN A 113 11.68 19.49 10.86
N ALA A 114 12.22 18.90 11.94
CA ALA A 114 11.76 17.63 12.48
C ALA A 114 10.28 17.69 12.87
N ALA A 115 9.86 18.74 13.58
CA ALA A 115 8.46 18.95 13.96
C ALA A 115 7.55 19.08 12.73
N LYS A 116 7.97 19.86 11.71
CA LYS A 116 7.22 19.97 10.44
C LYS A 116 7.12 18.64 9.72
N MET A 117 8.19 17.86 9.69
CA MET A 117 8.19 16.55 9.04
C MET A 117 7.28 15.57 9.78
N GLN A 118 7.35 15.54 11.11
CA GLN A 118 6.45 14.73 11.94
C GLN A 118 4.99 15.13 11.75
N ALA A 119 4.68 16.42 11.79
CA ALA A 119 3.31 16.92 11.55
C ALA A 119 2.81 16.57 10.14
N LYS A 120 3.66 16.69 9.12
CA LYS A 120 3.32 16.31 7.74
C LYS A 120 3.07 14.81 7.63
N MET A 121 3.89 13.98 8.29
CA MET A 121 3.72 12.53 8.29
C MET A 121 2.45 12.13 9.04
N GLU A 122 2.19 12.71 10.21
CA GLU A 122 0.96 12.50 10.97
C GLU A 122 -0.27 12.91 10.15
N HIS A 123 -0.22 14.07 9.49
CA HIS A 123 -1.29 14.52 8.62
C HIS A 123 -1.54 13.57 7.45
N MET A 124 -0.48 13.14 6.75
CA MET A 124 -0.62 12.15 5.67
C MET A 124 -1.18 10.84 6.18
N MET A 125 -0.70 10.34 7.32
CA MET A 125 -1.24 9.12 7.91
C MET A 125 -2.72 9.28 8.27
N LYS A 126 -3.11 10.43 8.84
CA LYS A 126 -4.51 10.70 9.19
C LYS A 126 -5.40 10.79 7.96
N VAL A 127 -4.94 11.47 6.89
CA VAL A 127 -5.66 11.56 5.61
C VAL A 127 -5.77 10.19 4.96
N GLY A 128 -4.68 9.43 4.92
CA GLY A 128 -4.64 8.07 4.40
C GLY A 128 -5.58 7.12 5.14
N GLN A 129 -5.49 7.07 6.46
CA GLN A 129 -6.42 6.30 7.29
C GLN A 129 -7.86 6.76 7.13
N GLY A 130 -8.11 8.06 6.96
CA GLY A 130 -9.43 8.60 6.66
C GLY A 130 -9.98 8.07 5.34
N ALA A 131 -9.16 8.06 4.28
CA ALA A 131 -9.53 7.53 2.98
C ALA A 131 -9.78 6.01 3.02
N ILE A 132 -8.90 5.24 3.69
CA ILE A 132 -9.09 3.80 3.91
C ILE A 132 -10.39 3.54 4.67
N ARG A 133 -10.68 4.31 5.73
CA ARG A 133 -11.93 4.17 6.49
C ARG A 133 -13.16 4.56 5.69
N ALA A 134 -13.09 5.58 4.84
CA ALA A 134 -14.21 5.98 4.00
C ALA A 134 -14.54 4.88 2.99
N GLU A 135 -13.54 4.37 2.28
CA GLU A 135 -13.71 3.26 1.33
C GLU A 135 -14.13 1.96 2.03
N ALA A 136 -13.59 1.68 3.22
CA ALA A 136 -14.02 0.55 4.03
C ALA A 136 -15.47 0.71 4.48
N LYS A 137 -15.92 1.92 4.81
CA LYS A 137 -17.33 2.20 5.14
C LYS A 137 -18.23 2.02 3.94
N ASP A 138 -17.83 2.49 2.76
CA ASP A 138 -18.61 2.33 1.54
C ASP A 138 -18.73 0.85 1.16
N THR A 139 -17.60 0.14 1.13
CA THR A 139 -17.55 -1.31 0.89
C THR A 139 -18.34 -2.09 1.95
N MET A 140 -18.22 -1.72 3.22
CA MET A 140 -18.97 -2.37 4.31
C MET A 140 -20.46 -2.05 4.21
N SER A 141 -20.84 -0.83 3.81
CA SER A 141 -22.23 -0.45 3.56
C SER A 141 -22.82 -1.22 2.38
N GLU A 142 -22.09 -1.37 1.29
CA GLU A 142 -22.49 -2.21 0.15
C GLU A 142 -22.62 -3.68 0.54
N ALA A 143 -21.65 -4.21 1.28
CA ALA A 143 -21.71 -5.58 1.81
C ALA A 143 -22.90 -5.75 2.78
N MET A 144 -23.18 -4.76 3.62
CA MET A 144 -24.33 -4.71 4.52
C MET A 144 -25.65 -4.65 3.75
N GLN A 145 -25.73 -3.88 2.67
CA GLN A 145 -26.91 -3.85 1.80
C GLN A 145 -27.10 -5.17 1.06
N ALA A 146 -26.04 -5.77 0.54
CA ALA A 146 -26.10 -7.10 -0.06
C ALA A 146 -26.53 -8.16 0.97
N MET A 147 -26.08 -8.08 2.22
CA MET A 147 -26.55 -8.95 3.31
C MET A 147 -27.98 -8.66 3.76
N ALA A 148 -28.53 -7.48 3.47
CA ALA A 148 -29.95 -7.20 3.71
C ALA A 148 -30.86 -7.82 2.63
N ASP A 149 -30.29 -8.25 1.50
CA ASP A 149 -31.01 -8.98 0.47
C ASP A 149 -31.34 -10.41 0.97
N PRO A 150 -32.62 -10.79 1.05
CA PRO A 150 -33.04 -12.11 1.52
C PRO A 150 -32.54 -13.25 0.62
N GLU A 151 -32.33 -13.03 -0.68
CA GLU A 151 -31.79 -14.05 -1.58
C GLU A 151 -30.31 -14.31 -1.29
N VAL A 152 -29.52 -13.25 -1.10
CA VAL A 152 -28.11 -13.34 -0.71
C VAL A 152 -27.97 -13.99 0.67
N MET A 153 -28.83 -13.65 1.63
CA MET A 153 -28.86 -14.30 2.95
C MET A 153 -29.25 -15.79 2.86
N ALA A 154 -30.21 -16.15 2.03
CA ALA A 154 -30.61 -17.54 1.82
C ALA A 154 -29.48 -18.36 1.18
N GLU A 155 -28.76 -17.77 0.22
CA GLU A 155 -27.59 -18.39 -0.40
C GLU A 155 -26.41 -18.50 0.57
N ALA A 156 -26.12 -17.46 1.35
CA ALA A 156 -25.12 -17.48 2.41
C ALA A 156 -25.45 -18.55 3.47
N ALA A 157 -26.72 -18.67 3.88
CA ALA A 157 -27.17 -19.71 4.81
C ALA A 157 -27.06 -21.12 4.20
N ARG A 158 -27.23 -21.27 2.89
CA ARG A 158 -26.96 -22.52 2.17
C ARG A 158 -25.47 -22.86 2.17
N MET A 159 -24.61 -21.90 1.86
CA MET A 159 -23.15 -22.08 1.91
C MET A 159 -22.67 -22.42 3.33
N MET A 160 -23.22 -21.78 4.37
CA MET A 160 -22.90 -22.10 5.78
C MET A 160 -23.31 -23.53 6.19
N ARG A 161 -24.30 -24.12 5.51
CA ARG A 161 -24.72 -25.51 5.70
C ARG A 161 -23.93 -26.49 4.84
N ASP A 162 -23.11 -26.00 3.92
CA ASP A 162 -22.27 -26.85 3.09
C ASP A 162 -21.14 -27.50 3.93
N PRO A 163 -21.01 -28.84 3.91
CA PRO A 163 -19.97 -29.54 4.68
C PRO A 163 -18.54 -29.14 4.31
N GLN A 164 -18.27 -28.84 3.03
CA GLN A 164 -16.94 -28.38 2.60
C GLN A 164 -16.65 -26.99 3.15
N PHE A 165 -17.64 -26.10 3.12
CA PHE A 165 -17.49 -24.78 3.71
C PHE A 165 -17.26 -24.86 5.23
N GLN A 166 -18.00 -25.71 5.94
CA GLN A 166 -17.80 -25.92 7.39
C GLN A 166 -16.42 -26.49 7.72
N GLN A 167 -15.91 -27.41 6.90
CA GLN A 167 -14.55 -27.94 7.05
C GLN A 167 -13.51 -26.85 6.80
N GLN A 168 -13.68 -26.05 5.75
CA GLN A 168 -12.77 -24.96 5.41
C GLN A 168 -12.79 -23.87 6.48
N LEU A 169 -13.97 -23.50 6.97
CA LEU A 169 -14.13 -22.56 8.10
C LEU A 169 -13.48 -23.12 9.37
N SER A 170 -13.59 -24.43 9.63
CA SER A 170 -12.94 -25.08 10.78
C SER A 170 -11.42 -25.13 10.65
N GLN A 171 -10.88 -25.23 9.43
CA GLN A 171 -9.44 -25.11 9.18
C GLN A 171 -8.98 -23.67 9.37
N MET A 172 -9.73 -22.70 8.84
CA MET A 172 -9.46 -21.27 9.03
C MET A 172 -9.56 -20.86 10.50
N ALA A 173 -10.49 -21.44 11.27
CA ALA A 173 -10.64 -21.19 12.71
C ALA A 173 -9.46 -21.68 13.56
N LYS A 174 -8.63 -22.56 13.00
CA LYS A 174 -7.38 -22.99 13.65
C LYS A 174 -6.24 -22.01 13.38
N ASP A 175 -6.38 -21.12 12.39
CA ASP A 175 -5.42 -20.09 12.08
C ASP A 175 -5.39 -19.02 13.21
N PRO A 176 -4.22 -18.73 13.81
CA PRO A 176 -4.07 -17.68 14.81
C PRO A 176 -4.55 -16.30 14.34
N SER A 177 -4.40 -15.99 13.05
CA SER A 177 -4.82 -14.72 12.45
C SER A 177 -6.34 -14.63 12.38
N PHE A 178 -7.02 -15.74 12.10
CA PHE A 178 -8.49 -15.78 12.15
C PHE A 178 -9.03 -15.64 13.57
N LYS A 179 -8.34 -16.18 14.59
CA LYS A 179 -8.73 -15.95 16.00
C LYS A 179 -8.70 -14.47 16.37
N LYS A 180 -7.69 -13.72 15.90
CA LYS A 180 -7.63 -12.27 16.11
C LYS A 180 -8.79 -11.56 15.43
N TYR A 181 -9.12 -11.96 14.20
CA TYR A 181 -10.27 -11.43 13.46
C TYR A 181 -11.59 -11.69 14.19
N VAL A 182 -11.84 -12.92 14.65
CA VAL A 182 -13.05 -13.27 15.40
C VAL A 182 -13.12 -12.50 16.71
N SER A 183 -12.02 -12.35 17.44
CA SER A 183 -11.96 -11.55 18.66
C SER A 183 -12.29 -10.08 18.40
N ALA A 184 -11.68 -9.47 17.38
CA ALA A 184 -11.95 -8.08 17.02
C ALA A 184 -13.41 -7.87 16.59
N MET A 185 -13.99 -8.83 15.86
CA MET A 185 -15.40 -8.81 15.49
C MET A 185 -16.32 -8.97 16.72
N GLN A 186 -15.94 -9.81 17.69
CA GLN A 186 -16.64 -9.94 18.97
C GLN A 186 -16.62 -8.65 19.78
N ASP A 187 -15.47 -7.97 19.84
CA ASP A 187 -15.32 -6.67 20.53
C ASP A 187 -16.17 -5.60 19.83
N MET A 188 -16.18 -5.59 18.50
CA MET A 188 -17.02 -4.68 17.72
C MET A 188 -18.52 -4.94 17.93
N MET A 189 -18.96 -6.20 18.06
CA MET A 189 -20.35 -6.54 18.39
C MET A 189 -20.76 -6.15 19.82
N GLN A 190 -19.80 -6.10 20.74
CA GLN A 190 -20.03 -5.61 22.10
C GLN A 190 -20.07 -4.08 22.15
N ASP A 191 -19.57 -3.39 21.13
CA ASP A 191 -19.70 -1.94 21.02
C ASP A 191 -21.18 -1.54 20.89
N PRO A 192 -21.68 -0.65 21.75
CA PRO A 192 -23.09 -0.27 21.77
C PRO A 192 -23.56 0.41 20.47
N THR A 193 -22.66 1.07 19.73
CA THR A 193 -23.01 1.72 18.46
C THR A 193 -23.19 0.71 17.33
N THR A 194 -22.29 -0.27 17.21
CA THR A 194 -22.42 -1.39 16.26
C THR A 194 -23.66 -2.21 16.57
N LYS A 195 -23.91 -2.50 17.86
CA LYS A 195 -25.08 -3.27 18.30
C LYS A 195 -26.39 -2.59 17.91
N ALA A 196 -26.52 -1.28 18.14
CA ALA A 196 -27.69 -0.52 17.72
C ALA A 196 -27.92 -0.59 16.20
N GLN A 197 -26.84 -0.52 15.42
CA GLN A 197 -26.90 -0.67 13.97
C GLN A 197 -27.37 -2.05 13.53
N MET A 198 -26.86 -3.12 14.16
CA MET A 198 -27.31 -4.49 13.90
C MET A 198 -28.76 -4.73 14.29
N GLU A 199 -29.22 -4.19 15.42
CA GLU A 199 -30.62 -4.29 15.85
C GLU A 199 -31.57 -3.56 14.87
N GLN A 200 -31.16 -2.40 14.35
CA GLN A 200 -31.89 -1.68 13.32
C GLN A 200 -31.97 -2.48 12.00
N MET A 201 -30.89 -3.19 11.66
CA MET A 201 -30.86 -4.05 10.48
C MET A 201 -31.72 -5.31 10.66
N ALA A 202 -31.62 -5.95 11.83
CA ALA A 202 -32.40 -7.14 12.17
C ALA A 202 -33.90 -6.86 12.26
N SER A 203 -34.29 -5.68 12.77
CA SER A 203 -35.70 -5.24 12.78
C SER A 203 -36.22 -5.02 11.37
N SER A 204 -35.45 -4.32 10.51
CA SER A 204 -35.80 -4.12 9.10
C SER A 204 -36.00 -5.44 8.36
N PHE A 205 -35.13 -6.43 8.63
CA PHE A 205 -35.24 -7.79 8.09
C PHE A 205 -36.50 -8.51 8.57
N ARG A 206 -36.81 -8.44 9.88
CA ARG A 206 -38.00 -9.11 10.44
C ARG A 206 -39.29 -8.56 9.83
N SER A 207 -39.38 -7.25 9.62
CA SER A 207 -40.52 -6.62 8.95
C SER A 207 -40.62 -6.92 7.45
N ALA A 208 -39.52 -7.26 6.77
CA ALA A 208 -39.53 -7.63 5.35
C ALA A 208 -39.94 -9.10 5.11
N VAL A 209 -39.83 -9.96 6.13
CA VAL A 209 -40.16 -11.40 6.06
C VAL A 209 -41.60 -11.69 6.54
N GLU A 210 -42.24 -10.77 7.27
CA GLU A 210 -43.64 -10.88 7.74
C GLU A 210 -44.69 -10.28 6.76
N LEU A 211 -44.27 -9.82 5.58
CA LEU A 211 -45.12 -9.42 4.44
C LEU A 211 -45.15 -10.50 3.36
#